data_AF-A0A3N9UBU9-F1
#
_entry.id   AF-A0A3N9UBU9-F1
#
_cell.length_a   1.000
_cell.length_b   1.000
_cell.length_c   1.000
_cell.angle_alpha   90.00
_cell.angle_beta   90.00
_cell.angle_gamma   90.00
#
_symmetry.space_group_name_H-M   'P 1'
#
loop_
_entity.id
_entity.type
_entity.pdbx_description
1 polymer ?
#
loop_
_entity_poly.entity_id
_entity_poly.type
_entity_poly.pdbx_seq_one_letter_code
_entity_poly.pdbx_strand_id
1 'polypeptide(L)'
;MSIFYETNEPPYVLESHFSEFIEAFLFENFGASFHAEEVLTGIDNQVFETELSVAKPDEELLRVRQCFYEDFKPLYDLLSLYDHYWGTRYSTFRSLKLANPDYRHDYVLSMTANELHMNTKDRIEMIELMEDIEEEDKIELIRLAEVAPTTLELHNLLKETVWESTFFEEYIQPDMMLNVAKYFKQIDGLMEMCQNEPADQEALKVLASELRRLYMQLTHCFVVLGMEIE
;
A
#
# COMPACT_ATOMS: atom_id res chain seq x y z
N MET A 1 -11.19 32.96 17.30
CA MET A 1 -9.79 32.63 16.97
C MET A 1 -9.49 31.30 17.63
N SER A 2 -9.47 30.22 16.86
CA SER A 2 -9.02 28.91 17.35
C SER A 2 -7.50 28.88 17.21
N ILE A 3 -6.81 28.63 18.31
CA ILE A 3 -5.36 28.44 18.35
C ILE A 3 -5.14 26.99 17.91
N PHE A 4 -4.71 26.79 16.67
CA PHE A 4 -4.16 25.49 16.26
C PHE A 4 -2.82 25.35 16.94
N TYR A 5 -2.67 24.34 17.80
CA TYR A 5 -1.35 23.88 18.20
C TYR A 5 -0.72 23.28 16.94
N GLU A 6 0.26 23.96 16.35
CA GLU A 6 1.23 23.33 15.47
C GLU A 6 1.95 22.28 16.32
N THR A 7 1.56 21.03 16.16
CA THR A 7 2.29 19.89 16.69
C THR A 7 3.67 19.90 16.02
N ASN A 8 4.72 20.10 16.81
CA ASN A 8 6.13 20.01 16.40
C ASN A 8 6.57 18.56 16.07
N GLU A 9 5.65 17.70 15.67
CA GLU A 9 5.98 16.35 15.24
C GLU A 9 6.53 16.41 13.81
N PRO A 10 7.60 15.68 13.49
CA PRO A 10 8.14 15.65 12.15
C PRO A 10 7.05 15.15 11.18
N PRO A 11 6.86 15.80 10.01
CA PRO A 11 5.74 15.52 9.10
C PRO A 11 5.72 14.08 8.57
N TYR A 12 6.81 13.35 8.74
CA TYR A 12 7.02 11.98 8.29
C TYR A 12 6.46 10.91 9.25
N VAL A 13 6.01 11.29 10.45
CA VAL A 13 5.32 10.38 11.38
C VAL A 13 3.82 10.57 11.21
N LEU A 14 3.16 9.55 10.68
CA LEU A 14 1.71 9.57 10.49
C LEU A 14 1.00 9.37 11.84
N GLU A 15 -0.11 10.10 12.02
CA GLU A 15 -0.96 9.95 13.22
C GLU A 15 -1.88 8.72 13.12
N SER A 16 -2.07 8.21 11.90
CA SER A 16 -2.88 7.03 11.59
C SER A 16 -2.43 6.41 10.27
N HIS A 17 -2.69 5.12 10.09
CA HIS A 17 -2.37 4.39 8.85
C HIS A 17 -3.65 3.91 8.17
N PHE A 18 -3.70 3.97 6.83
CA PHE A 18 -4.91 3.51 6.14
C PHE A 18 -5.20 2.02 6.37
N SER A 19 -4.14 1.24 6.54
CA SER A 19 -4.21 -0.19 6.87
C SER A 19 -4.97 -0.50 8.16
N GLU A 20 -4.90 0.38 9.16
CA GLU A 20 -5.59 0.17 10.45
C GLU A 20 -7.10 0.21 10.27
N PHE A 21 -7.58 1.04 9.33
CA PHE A 21 -9.00 1.07 8.96
C PHE A 21 -9.39 -0.23 8.28
N ILE A 22 -8.61 -0.68 7.29
CA ILE A 22 -8.88 -1.94 6.57
C ILE A 22 -8.90 -3.15 7.52
N GLU A 23 -7.96 -3.25 8.46
CA GLU A 23 -7.93 -4.33 9.44
C GLU A 23 -9.14 -4.31 10.38
N ALA A 24 -9.51 -3.14 10.91
CA ALA A 24 -10.72 -3.02 11.71
C ALA A 24 -11.97 -3.46 10.92
N PHE A 25 -12.05 -3.11 9.63
CA PHE A 25 -13.15 -3.53 8.75
C PHE A 25 -13.21 -5.04 8.54
N LEU A 26 -12.07 -5.71 8.41
CA LEU A 26 -11.99 -7.17 8.27
C LEU A 26 -12.63 -7.90 9.45
N PHE A 27 -12.29 -7.51 10.68
CA PHE A 27 -12.80 -8.17 11.87
C PHE A 27 -14.27 -7.87 12.13
N GLU A 28 -14.68 -6.61 11.92
CA GLU A 28 -16.03 -6.17 12.26
C GLU A 28 -17.07 -6.60 11.22
N ASN A 29 -16.70 -6.59 9.93
CA ASN A 29 -17.67 -6.70 8.85
C ASN A 29 -17.52 -7.94 7.98
N PHE A 30 -16.35 -8.63 7.96
CA PHE A 30 -16.16 -9.81 7.10
C PHE A 30 -16.32 -11.13 7.86
N GLY A 31 -16.68 -11.08 9.14
CA GLY A 31 -16.84 -12.28 9.97
C GLY A 31 -15.52 -13.03 10.17
N ALA A 32 -14.39 -12.32 10.06
CA ALA A 32 -13.07 -12.83 10.36
C ALA A 32 -12.83 -12.72 11.88
N SER A 33 -12.26 -13.76 12.48
CA SER A 33 -11.88 -13.76 13.89
C SER A 33 -10.60 -14.56 14.08
N PHE A 34 -9.76 -14.15 15.02
CA PHE A 34 -8.62 -14.96 15.44
C PHE A 34 -9.08 -15.94 16.52
N HIS A 35 -8.80 -17.23 16.30
CA HIS A 35 -8.84 -18.22 17.36
C HIS A 35 -7.41 -18.47 17.83
N ALA A 36 -7.13 -18.11 19.08
CA ALA A 36 -5.99 -18.67 19.77
C ALA A 36 -6.43 -20.04 20.29
N GLU A 37 -5.71 -21.12 19.95
CA GLU A 37 -5.92 -22.40 20.62
C GLU A 37 -5.72 -22.21 22.13
N GLU A 38 -6.74 -22.52 22.94
CA GLU A 38 -6.59 -22.63 24.39
C GLU A 38 -5.64 -23.79 24.68
N VAL A 39 -4.37 -23.49 24.96
CA VAL A 39 -3.43 -24.48 25.47
C VAL A 39 -3.88 -24.90 26.87
N LEU A 40 -4.43 -26.10 26.98
CA LEU A 40 -4.56 -26.84 28.25
C LEU A 40 -3.15 -27.06 28.82
N THR A 41 -2.76 -26.13 29.70
CA THR A 41 -1.64 -26.12 30.64
C THR A 41 -0.55 -27.20 30.50
N GLY A 42 0.67 -26.74 30.20
CA GLY A 42 1.88 -27.35 30.73
C GLY A 42 3.04 -27.44 29.74
N ILE A 43 4.00 -26.51 29.90
CA ILE A 43 5.41 -26.56 29.45
C ILE A 43 5.72 -25.83 28.13
N ASP A 44 6.60 -24.83 28.29
CA ASP A 44 7.54 -24.16 27.37
C ASP A 44 7.10 -23.59 26.02
N ASN A 45 7.33 -22.28 25.87
CA ASN A 45 7.64 -21.54 24.63
C ASN A 45 7.00 -22.07 23.33
N GLN A 46 5.67 -22.05 23.24
CA GLN A 46 4.99 -22.28 21.97
C GLN A 46 4.66 -20.96 21.31
N VAL A 47 5.08 -20.83 20.06
CA VAL A 47 4.59 -19.82 19.11
C VAL A 47 3.07 -20.03 19.04
N PHE A 48 2.30 -19.00 19.38
CA PHE A 48 0.86 -19.04 19.18
C PHE A 48 0.61 -19.01 17.67
N GLU A 49 0.22 -20.15 17.09
CA GLU A 49 -0.40 -20.15 15.77
C GLU A 49 -1.82 -19.58 15.95
N THR A 50 -1.98 -18.27 15.75
CA THR A 50 -3.31 -17.67 15.63
C THR A 50 -3.92 -18.13 14.32
N GLU A 51 -4.93 -18.99 14.39
CA GLU A 51 -5.67 -19.43 13.21
C GLU A 51 -6.77 -18.39 12.90
N LEU A 52 -6.81 -17.92 11.65
CA LEU A 52 -7.85 -17.03 11.18
C LEU A 52 -9.08 -17.87 10.82
N SER A 53 -10.16 -17.71 11.57
CA SER A 53 -11.45 -18.32 11.30
C SER A 53 -12.34 -17.33 10.58
N VAL A 54 -12.87 -17.74 9.43
CA VAL A 54 -13.79 -16.94 8.62
C VAL A 54 -15.16 -17.58 8.68
N ALA A 55 -16.15 -16.84 9.19
CA ALA A 55 -17.53 -17.31 9.26
C ALA A 55 -18.03 -17.72 7.86
N LYS A 56 -18.80 -18.81 7.81
CA LYS A 56 -19.54 -19.17 6.60
C LYS A 56 -20.50 -18.01 6.29
N PRO A 57 -20.42 -17.41 5.09
CA PRO A 57 -21.17 -16.20 4.83
C PRO A 57 -22.66 -16.52 4.64
N ASP A 58 -23.50 -15.78 5.36
CA ASP A 58 -24.93 -15.66 5.06
C ASP A 58 -25.15 -14.62 3.95
N GLU A 59 -26.41 -14.39 3.55
CA GLU A 59 -26.74 -13.46 2.45
C GLU A 59 -26.27 -12.03 2.73
N GLU A 60 -26.31 -11.61 4.00
CA GLU A 60 -25.87 -10.28 4.41
C GLU A 60 -24.35 -10.17 4.29
N LEU A 61 -23.61 -11.14 4.84
CA LEU A 61 -22.17 -11.16 4.77
C LEU A 61 -21.67 -11.25 3.33
N LEU A 62 -22.35 -12.01 2.46
CA LEU A 62 -22.04 -12.03 1.02
C LEU A 62 -22.22 -10.65 0.38
N ARG A 63 -23.28 -9.90 0.71
CA ARG A 63 -23.52 -8.56 0.17
C ARG A 63 -22.42 -7.59 0.58
N VAL A 64 -22.07 -7.58 1.87
CA VAL A 64 -21.01 -6.71 2.43
C VAL A 64 -19.68 -6.98 1.73
N ARG A 65 -19.32 -8.27 1.60
CA ARG A 65 -18.10 -8.72 0.93
C ARG A 65 -18.06 -8.33 -0.55
N GLN A 66 -19.17 -8.52 -1.27
CA GLN A 66 -19.27 -8.14 -2.68
C GLN A 66 -19.16 -6.63 -2.88
N CYS A 67 -19.83 -5.84 -2.05
CA CYS A 67 -19.76 -4.38 -2.10
C CYS A 67 -18.33 -3.87 -1.90
N PHE A 68 -17.61 -4.41 -0.90
CA PHE A 68 -16.21 -4.06 -0.70
C PHE A 68 -15.34 -4.45 -1.90
N TYR A 69 -15.54 -5.64 -2.45
CA TYR A 69 -14.76 -6.08 -3.61
C TYR A 69 -14.98 -5.15 -4.81
N GLU A 70 -16.23 -4.85 -5.14
CA GLU A 70 -16.56 -3.98 -6.29
C GLU A 70 -15.95 -2.59 -6.13
N ASP A 71 -16.01 -2.02 -4.93
CA ASP A 71 -15.46 -0.69 -4.65
C ASP A 71 -13.91 -0.68 -4.69
N PHE A 72 -13.24 -1.70 -4.14
CA PHE A 72 -11.79 -1.68 -3.94
C PHE A 72 -10.98 -2.46 -4.98
N LYS A 73 -11.60 -3.29 -5.83
CA LYS A 73 -10.88 -4.06 -6.86
C LYS A 73 -10.10 -3.16 -7.83
N PRO A 74 -10.64 -2.04 -8.36
CA PRO A 74 -9.88 -1.20 -9.30
C PRO A 74 -8.59 -0.65 -8.68
N LEU A 75 -8.64 -0.24 -7.41
CA LEU A 75 -7.49 0.21 -6.66
C LEU A 75 -6.48 -0.92 -6.43
N TYR A 76 -6.95 -2.11 -6.08
CA TYR A 76 -6.12 -3.30 -5.91
C TYR A 76 -5.35 -3.66 -7.20
N ASP A 77 -6.03 -3.67 -8.35
CA ASP A 77 -5.40 -4.03 -9.63
C ASP A 77 -4.25 -3.06 -9.97
N LEU A 78 -4.44 -1.77 -9.72
CA LEU A 78 -3.42 -0.75 -9.94
C LEU A 78 -2.28 -0.80 -8.92
N LEU A 79 -2.60 -1.08 -7.66
CA LEU A 79 -1.59 -1.32 -6.62
C LEU A 79 -0.74 -2.56 -6.93
N SER A 80 -1.33 -3.60 -7.53
CA SER A 80 -0.61 -4.80 -7.98
C SER A 80 0.42 -4.47 -9.06
N LEU A 81 0.05 -3.65 -10.06
CA LEU A 81 0.99 -3.18 -11.08
C LEU A 81 2.12 -2.32 -10.48
N TYR A 82 1.77 -1.46 -9.53
CA TYR A 82 2.74 -0.62 -8.81
C TYR A 82 3.74 -1.46 -8.00
N ASP A 83 3.27 -2.43 -7.21
CA ASP A 83 4.12 -3.33 -6.42
C ASP A 83 4.95 -4.24 -7.33
N HIS A 84 4.41 -4.70 -8.45
CA HIS A 84 5.13 -5.51 -9.42
C HIS A 84 6.27 -4.74 -10.11
N TYR A 85 6.04 -3.48 -10.51
CA TYR A 85 7.10 -2.60 -10.98
C TYR A 85 8.16 -2.40 -9.88
N TRP A 86 7.73 -2.03 -8.68
CA TRP A 86 8.63 -1.81 -7.54
C TRP A 86 9.50 -3.03 -7.25
N GLY A 87 8.90 -4.22 -7.21
CA GLY A 87 9.57 -5.49 -6.92
C GLY A 87 10.57 -5.88 -8.01
N THR A 88 10.18 -5.75 -9.27
CA THR A 88 11.06 -6.03 -10.43
C THR A 88 12.23 -5.06 -10.44
N ARG A 89 11.97 -3.77 -10.21
CA ARG A 89 12.99 -2.72 -10.13
C ARG A 89 13.98 -2.98 -9.00
N TYR A 90 13.47 -3.26 -7.80
CA TYR A 90 14.27 -3.58 -6.63
C TYR A 90 15.14 -4.84 -6.85
N SER A 91 14.55 -5.90 -7.42
CA SER A 91 15.27 -7.14 -7.74
C SER A 91 16.41 -6.90 -8.72
N THR A 92 16.15 -6.17 -9.81
CA THR A 92 17.14 -5.83 -10.83
C THR A 92 18.33 -5.10 -10.20
N PHE A 93 18.08 -4.05 -9.42
CA PHE A 93 19.15 -3.32 -8.73
C PHE A 93 19.89 -4.15 -7.69
N ARG A 94 19.18 -5.02 -6.96
CA ARG A 94 19.81 -5.92 -5.99
C ARG A 94 20.77 -6.88 -6.69
N SER A 95 20.41 -7.42 -7.86
CA SER A 95 21.27 -8.27 -8.68
C SER A 95 22.51 -7.53 -9.16
N LEU A 96 22.35 -6.28 -9.64
CA LEU A 96 23.49 -5.41 -9.99
C LEU A 96 24.45 -5.20 -8.82
N LYS A 97 23.93 -4.92 -7.62
CA LYS A 97 24.75 -4.78 -6.41
C LYS A 97 25.50 -6.07 -6.07
N LEU A 98 24.86 -7.23 -6.17
CA LEU A 98 25.52 -8.50 -5.89
C LEU A 98 26.65 -8.77 -6.88
N ALA A 99 26.50 -8.34 -8.13
CA ALA A 99 27.55 -8.38 -9.14
C ALA A 99 28.63 -7.31 -8.95
N ASN A 100 28.32 -6.19 -8.28
CA ASN A 100 29.20 -5.04 -8.14
C ASN A 100 29.22 -4.46 -6.69
N PRO A 101 30.24 -4.80 -5.87
CA PRO A 101 30.29 -4.46 -4.44
C PRO A 101 30.25 -2.97 -4.10
N ASP A 102 30.61 -2.10 -5.04
CA ASP A 102 30.64 -0.64 -4.86
C ASP A 102 29.25 0.03 -5.01
N TYR A 103 28.21 -0.74 -5.31
CA TYR A 103 26.84 -0.22 -5.47
C TYR A 103 26.17 0.06 -4.10
N ARG A 104 25.82 1.34 -3.85
CA ARG A 104 25.26 1.78 -2.55
C ARG A 104 23.79 1.40 -2.39
N HIS A 105 23.46 0.70 -1.29
CA HIS A 105 22.15 0.10 -1.04
C HIS A 105 21.02 1.11 -0.74
N ASP A 106 21.34 2.17 0.01
CA ASP A 106 20.38 3.19 0.48
C ASP A 106 19.81 4.03 -0.67
N TYR A 107 20.48 3.95 -1.83
CA TYR A 107 20.10 4.59 -3.08
C TYR A 107 18.96 3.85 -3.78
N VAL A 108 18.87 2.52 -3.68
CA VAL A 108 17.92 1.71 -4.45
C VAL A 108 16.48 1.96 -4.02
N LEU A 109 16.21 1.90 -2.71
CA LEU A 109 14.85 2.13 -2.18
C LEU A 109 14.37 3.55 -2.48
N SER A 110 15.25 4.54 -2.31
CA SER A 110 14.95 5.95 -2.56
C SER A 110 14.75 6.23 -4.05
N MET A 111 15.57 5.62 -4.92
CA MET A 111 15.49 5.75 -6.37
C MET A 111 14.22 5.10 -6.94
N THR A 112 13.82 3.90 -6.49
CA THR A 112 12.58 3.28 -6.95
C THR A 112 11.35 4.07 -6.51
N ALA A 113 11.34 4.61 -5.28
CA ALA A 113 10.26 5.50 -4.82
C ALA A 113 10.23 6.82 -5.62
N ASN A 114 11.39 7.37 -5.96
CA ASN A 114 11.50 8.57 -6.79
C ASN A 114 11.05 8.32 -8.23
N GLU A 115 11.42 7.20 -8.85
CA GLU A 115 10.96 6.83 -10.18
C GLU A 115 9.42 6.71 -10.22
N LEU A 116 8.80 6.07 -9.23
CA LEU A 116 7.34 5.96 -9.13
C LEU A 116 6.62 7.29 -8.91
N HIS A 117 7.34 8.35 -8.51
CA HIS A 117 6.82 9.71 -8.47
C HIS A 117 6.94 10.43 -9.82
N MET A 118 7.88 10.03 -10.68
CA MET A 118 8.14 10.65 -11.97
C MET A 118 7.08 10.25 -13.02
N ASN A 119 6.94 11.09 -14.05
CA ASN A 119 6.09 10.73 -15.18
C ASN A 119 6.68 9.55 -15.98
N THR A 120 5.82 8.89 -16.75
CA THR A 120 6.18 7.69 -17.55
C THR A 120 7.39 7.89 -18.47
N LYS A 121 7.51 9.05 -19.11
CA LYS A 121 8.60 9.30 -20.06
C LYS A 121 9.95 9.29 -19.35
N ASP A 122 10.06 10.01 -18.25
CA ASP A 122 11.33 10.13 -17.53
C ASP A 122 11.72 8.78 -16.87
N ARG A 123 10.73 8.00 -16.41
CA ARG A 123 10.95 6.62 -15.93
C ARG A 123 11.58 5.73 -17.01
N ILE A 124 11.01 5.75 -18.22
CA ILE A 124 11.51 4.94 -19.35
C ILE A 124 12.93 5.37 -19.74
N GLU A 125 13.17 6.68 -19.87
CA GLU A 125 14.50 7.20 -20.22
C GLU A 125 15.57 6.75 -19.20
N MET A 126 15.24 6.75 -17.90
CA MET A 126 16.14 6.23 -16.86
C MET A 126 16.45 4.74 -17.03
N ILE A 127 15.47 3.92 -17.41
CA ILE A 127 15.66 2.47 -17.63
C ILE A 127 16.51 2.22 -18.88
N GLU A 128 16.27 2.96 -19.97
CA GLU A 128 17.00 2.83 -21.23
C GLU A 128 18.51 3.09 -21.04
N LEU A 129 18.85 4.10 -20.23
CA LEU A 129 20.23 4.51 -19.92
C LEU A 129 21.00 3.52 -19.03
N MET A 130 20.38 2.46 -18.53
CA MET A 130 21.07 1.46 -17.72
C MET A 130 21.85 0.48 -18.59
N GLU A 131 23.18 0.60 -18.59
CA GLU A 131 24.06 -0.22 -19.41
C GLU A 131 24.33 -1.61 -18.80
N ASP A 132 24.19 -1.75 -17.48
CA ASP A 132 24.60 -2.96 -16.74
C ASP A 132 23.48 -4.01 -16.58
N ILE A 133 22.27 -3.76 -17.11
CA ILE A 133 21.13 -4.69 -16.99
C ILE A 133 20.98 -5.54 -18.25
N GLU A 134 20.47 -6.77 -18.06
CA GLU A 134 20.13 -7.65 -19.18
C GLU A 134 18.99 -7.03 -20.02
N GLU A 135 19.00 -7.26 -21.33
CA GLU A 135 18.02 -6.67 -22.24
C GLU A 135 16.59 -7.16 -21.95
N GLU A 136 16.43 -8.41 -21.51
CA GLU A 136 15.13 -8.97 -21.12
C GLU A 136 14.52 -8.23 -19.92
N ASP A 137 15.33 -7.99 -18.88
CA ASP A 137 14.92 -7.20 -17.71
C ASP A 137 14.59 -5.76 -18.10
N LYS A 138 15.34 -5.17 -19.03
CA LYS A 138 15.08 -3.82 -19.54
C LYS A 138 13.73 -3.73 -20.23
N ILE A 139 13.40 -4.69 -21.12
CA ILE A 139 12.12 -4.75 -21.82
C ILE A 139 10.96 -4.87 -20.81
N GLU A 140 11.09 -5.76 -19.82
CA GLU A 140 10.05 -5.95 -18.81
C GLU A 140 9.86 -4.69 -17.95
N LEU A 141 10.95 -4.06 -17.50
CA LEU A 141 10.89 -2.82 -16.74
C LEU A 141 10.23 -1.68 -17.52
N ILE A 142 10.51 -1.54 -18.81
CA ILE A 142 9.85 -0.53 -19.67
C ILE A 142 8.35 -0.84 -19.77
N ARG A 143 7.98 -2.09 -20.06
CA ARG A 143 6.58 -2.52 -20.13
C ARG A 143 5.83 -2.20 -18.84
N LEU A 144 6.44 -2.45 -17.68
CA LEU A 144 5.87 -2.14 -16.39
C LEU A 144 5.83 -0.63 -16.11
N ALA A 145 6.86 0.13 -16.48
CA ALA A 145 6.89 1.59 -16.33
C ALA A 145 5.77 2.29 -17.12
N GLU A 146 5.38 1.73 -18.28
CA GLU A 146 4.29 2.26 -19.10
C GLU A 146 2.91 2.15 -18.44
N VAL A 147 2.69 1.11 -17.65
CA VAL A 147 1.36 0.78 -17.08
C VAL A 147 1.26 1.01 -15.58
N ALA A 148 2.38 1.02 -14.85
CA ALA A 148 2.37 1.26 -13.42
C ALA A 148 1.99 2.72 -13.13
N PRO A 149 0.97 2.95 -12.29
CA PRO A 149 0.57 4.30 -11.92
C PRO A 149 1.68 4.99 -11.12
N THR A 150 1.63 6.32 -11.10
CA THR A 150 2.45 7.11 -10.18
C THR A 150 1.90 7.03 -8.75
N THR A 151 2.76 7.35 -7.78
CA THR A 151 2.35 7.49 -6.36
C THR A 151 1.18 8.47 -6.20
N LEU A 152 1.19 9.56 -6.98
CA LEU A 152 0.14 10.59 -6.94
C LEU A 152 -1.19 10.09 -7.51
N GLU A 153 -1.15 9.37 -8.63
CA GLU A 153 -2.35 8.77 -9.24
C GLU A 153 -3.00 7.77 -8.29
N LEU A 154 -2.22 6.90 -7.64
CA LEU A 154 -2.73 5.94 -6.66
C LEU A 154 -3.35 6.61 -5.43
N HIS A 155 -2.73 7.68 -4.92
CA HIS A 155 -3.29 8.42 -3.79
C HIS A 155 -4.62 9.09 -4.15
N ASN A 156 -4.69 9.75 -5.30
CA ASN A 156 -5.92 10.40 -5.77
C ASN A 156 -7.03 9.36 -5.97
N LEU A 157 -6.70 8.21 -6.58
CA LEU A 157 -7.65 7.13 -6.77
C LEU A 157 -8.11 6.55 -5.43
N LEU A 158 -7.20 6.27 -4.49
CA LEU A 158 -7.58 5.80 -3.15
C LEU A 158 -8.55 6.78 -2.48
N LYS A 159 -8.28 8.07 -2.58
CA LYS A 159 -9.14 9.13 -2.03
C LYS A 159 -10.53 9.12 -2.68
N GLU A 160 -10.58 9.03 -4.00
CA GLU A 160 -11.83 8.92 -4.77
C GLU A 160 -12.60 7.65 -4.40
N THR A 161 -11.95 6.48 -4.46
CA THR A 161 -12.53 5.18 -4.07
C THR A 161 -13.15 5.25 -2.69
N VAL A 162 -12.46 5.83 -1.70
CA VAL A 162 -12.98 5.90 -0.33
C VAL A 162 -14.17 6.83 -0.20
N TRP A 163 -14.15 8.01 -0.82
CA TRP A 163 -15.24 8.98 -0.68
C TRP A 163 -16.46 8.68 -1.55
N GLU A 164 -16.30 7.88 -2.60
CA GLU A 164 -17.39 7.43 -3.47
C GLU A 164 -17.86 6.00 -3.17
N SER A 165 -17.17 5.28 -2.29
CA SER A 165 -17.50 3.91 -1.92
C SER A 165 -18.84 3.83 -1.18
N THR A 166 -19.74 3.01 -1.73
CA THR A 166 -21.01 2.68 -1.07
C THR A 166 -20.74 1.91 0.21
N PHE A 167 -19.72 1.04 0.20
CA PHE A 167 -19.27 0.35 1.40
C PHE A 167 -18.85 1.34 2.50
N PHE A 168 -18.10 2.39 2.12
CA PHE A 168 -17.63 3.39 3.08
C PHE A 168 -18.77 4.22 3.67
N GLU A 169 -19.80 4.51 2.88
CA GLU A 169 -21.01 5.22 3.33
C GLU A 169 -21.86 4.37 4.28
N GLU A 170 -22.05 3.08 3.97
CA GLU A 170 -23.01 2.22 4.67
C GLU A 170 -22.47 1.60 5.98
N TYR A 171 -21.19 1.23 6.01
CA TYR A 171 -20.65 0.35 7.07
C TYR A 171 -19.66 1.04 8.01
N ILE A 172 -19.25 2.28 7.73
CA ILE A 172 -18.18 2.94 8.48
C ILE A 172 -18.72 3.87 9.55
N GLN A 173 -18.18 3.73 10.76
CA GLN A 173 -18.56 4.57 11.88
C GLN A 173 -18.03 6.01 11.70
N PRO A 174 -18.77 7.04 12.13
CA PRO A 174 -18.38 8.44 11.93
C PRO A 174 -17.01 8.83 12.50
N ASP A 175 -16.58 8.22 13.60
CA ASP A 175 -15.27 8.44 14.21
C ASP A 175 -14.13 7.88 13.35
N MET A 176 -14.34 6.72 12.71
CA MET A 176 -13.40 6.17 11.73
C MET A 176 -13.30 7.07 10.49
N MET A 177 -14.42 7.64 10.02
CA MET A 177 -14.41 8.59 8.90
C MET A 177 -13.55 9.83 9.21
N LEU A 178 -13.59 10.33 10.46
CA LEU A 178 -12.75 11.45 10.88
C LEU A 178 -11.26 11.10 10.84
N ASN A 179 -10.88 9.88 11.23
CA ASN A 179 -9.50 9.43 11.20
C ASN A 179 -9.01 9.23 9.75
N VAL A 180 -9.84 8.67 8.87
CA VAL A 180 -9.56 8.58 7.43
C VAL A 180 -9.35 9.96 6.81
N ALA A 181 -10.18 10.95 7.18
CA ALA A 181 -10.01 12.32 6.72
C ALA A 181 -8.68 12.95 7.20
N LYS A 182 -8.26 12.66 8.44
CA LYS A 182 -6.95 13.10 8.94
C LYS A 182 -5.80 12.43 8.20
N TYR A 183 -5.88 11.12 7.97
CA TYR A 183 -4.91 10.38 7.16
C TYR A 183 -4.72 11.05 5.79
N PHE A 184 -5.80 11.27 5.04
CA PHE A 184 -5.69 11.90 3.72
C PHE A 184 -5.10 13.31 3.79
N LYS A 185 -5.43 14.09 4.83
CA LYS A 185 -4.82 15.40 5.03
C LYS A 185 -3.30 15.32 5.26
N GLN A 186 -2.83 14.33 6.02
CA GLN A 186 -1.39 14.13 6.23
C GLN A 186 -0.69 13.68 4.95
N ILE A 187 -1.29 12.75 4.21
CA ILE A 187 -0.75 12.28 2.93
C ILE A 187 -0.73 13.40 1.88
N ASP A 188 -1.78 14.24 1.81
CA ASP A 188 -1.80 15.43 0.94
C ASP A 188 -0.61 16.35 1.26
N GLY A 189 -0.30 16.57 2.55
CA GLY A 189 0.88 17.33 2.97
C GLY A 189 2.21 16.71 2.53
N LEU A 190 2.36 15.38 2.62
CA LEU A 190 3.54 14.67 2.13
C LEU A 190 3.66 14.76 0.60
N MET A 191 2.54 14.74 -0.13
CA MET A 191 2.52 14.92 -1.58
C MET A 191 2.99 16.31 -1.99
N GLU A 192 2.55 17.36 -1.29
CA GLU A 192 3.03 18.74 -1.51
C GLU A 192 4.55 18.85 -1.30
N MET A 193 5.10 18.14 -0.32
CA MET A 193 6.55 18.10 -0.09
C MET A 193 7.31 17.44 -1.25
N CYS A 194 6.75 16.38 -1.84
CA CYS A 194 7.33 15.68 -2.99
C CYS A 194 7.32 16.51 -4.27
N GLN A 195 6.38 17.45 -4.43
CA GLN A 195 6.28 18.31 -5.61
C GLN A 195 7.38 19.39 -5.70
N ASN A 196 8.20 19.55 -4.65
CA ASN A 196 9.35 20.47 -4.68
C ASN A 196 10.49 19.90 -5.55
N GLU A 197 11.35 20.79 -6.06
CA GLU A 197 12.59 20.39 -6.73
C GLU A 197 13.82 20.77 -5.87
N PRO A 198 14.60 19.78 -5.37
CA PRO A 198 14.41 18.33 -5.47
C PRO A 198 13.30 17.79 -4.56
N ALA A 199 12.67 16.68 -4.96
CA ALA A 199 11.61 16.03 -4.19
C ALA A 199 12.11 15.56 -2.82
N ASP A 200 11.29 15.74 -1.79
CA ASP A 200 11.60 15.28 -0.43
C ASP A 200 11.67 13.74 -0.36
N GLN A 201 12.87 13.22 -0.13
CA GLN A 201 13.13 11.78 -0.16
C GLN A 201 12.53 11.03 1.04
N GLU A 202 12.36 11.68 2.19
CA GLU A 202 11.74 11.03 3.34
C GLU A 202 10.22 10.99 3.17
N ALA A 203 9.62 12.04 2.61
CA ALA A 203 8.21 12.01 2.22
C ALA A 203 7.91 10.88 1.22
N LEU A 204 8.74 10.73 0.17
CA LEU A 204 8.59 9.65 -0.81
C LEU A 204 8.68 8.25 -0.18
N LYS A 205 9.58 8.06 0.80
CA LYS A 205 9.68 6.77 1.52
C LYS A 205 8.43 6.46 2.33
N VAL A 206 7.89 7.45 3.05
CA VAL A 206 6.65 7.28 3.81
C VAL A 206 5.49 6.93 2.88
N LEU A 207 5.32 7.67 1.79
CA LEU A 207 4.27 7.43 0.80
C LEU A 207 4.38 6.03 0.18
N ALA A 208 5.57 5.62 -0.26
CA ALA A 208 5.80 4.29 -0.82
C ALA A 208 5.51 3.17 0.19
N SER A 209 5.89 3.38 1.45
CA SER A 209 5.60 2.43 2.55
C SER A 209 4.10 2.28 2.80
N GLU A 210 3.34 3.38 2.81
CA GLU A 210 1.89 3.34 3.02
C GLU A 210 1.16 2.63 1.88
N LEU A 211 1.49 2.93 0.62
CA LEU A 211 0.88 2.27 -0.54
C LEU A 211 1.17 0.77 -0.55
N ARG A 212 2.39 0.36 -0.22
CA ARG A 212 2.73 -1.06 -0.12
C ARG A 212 2.00 -1.75 1.01
N ARG A 213 1.87 -1.10 2.17
CA ARG A 213 1.08 -1.62 3.30
C ARG A 213 -0.38 -1.80 2.91
N LEU A 214 -0.95 -0.80 2.24
CA LEU A 214 -2.31 -0.85 1.71
C LEU A 214 -2.49 -2.03 0.75
N TYR A 215 -1.58 -2.22 -0.21
CA TYR A 215 -1.62 -3.34 -1.14
C TYR A 215 -1.63 -4.70 -0.42
N MET A 216 -0.74 -4.90 0.54
CA MET A 216 -0.69 -6.13 1.33
C MET A 216 -2.01 -6.38 2.07
N GLN A 217 -2.61 -5.35 2.66
CA GLN A 217 -3.87 -5.51 3.38
C GLN A 217 -5.05 -5.77 2.47
N LEU A 218 -5.16 -5.09 1.32
CA LEU A 218 -6.20 -5.39 0.34
C LEU A 218 -6.06 -6.82 -0.21
N THR A 219 -4.82 -7.28 -0.43
CA THR A 219 -4.55 -8.68 -0.79
C THR A 219 -5.09 -9.62 0.28
N HIS A 220 -4.77 -9.38 1.56
CA HIS A 220 -5.30 -10.19 2.66
C HIS A 220 -6.83 -10.15 2.72
N CYS A 221 -7.45 -8.97 2.55
CA CYS A 221 -8.90 -8.87 2.48
C CYS A 221 -9.46 -9.78 1.41
N PHE A 222 -8.95 -9.69 0.18
CA PHE A 222 -9.47 -10.46 -0.95
C PHE A 222 -9.27 -11.97 -0.80
N VAL A 223 -8.15 -12.39 -0.22
CA VAL A 223 -7.94 -13.79 0.18
C VAL A 223 -8.99 -14.23 1.21
N VAL A 224 -9.24 -13.41 2.24
CA VAL A 224 -10.25 -13.68 3.29
C VAL A 224 -11.67 -13.70 2.72
N LEU A 225 -11.94 -12.91 1.68
CA LEU A 225 -13.20 -12.96 0.94
C LEU A 225 -13.42 -14.29 0.19
N GLY A 226 -12.38 -15.13 0.08
CA GLY A 226 -12.41 -16.38 -0.68
C GLY A 226 -12.32 -16.16 -2.18
N MET A 227 -11.75 -15.02 -2.60
CA MET A 227 -11.56 -14.72 -4.01
C MET A 227 -10.19 -15.25 -4.46
N GLU A 228 -10.18 -16.01 -5.54
CA GLU A 228 -8.94 -16.34 -6.24
C GLU A 228 -8.43 -15.06 -6.88
N ILE A 229 -7.32 -14.56 -6.34
CA ILE A 229 -6.56 -13.47 -6.95
C ILE A 229 -5.73 -14.11 -8.07
N GLU A 230 -6.12 -13.90 -9.32
CA GLU A 230 -5.36 -14.32 -10.52
C GLU A 230 -4.12 -13.47 -10.76
#